data_AF-A0A398AIV5-F1
#
_entry.id   AF-A0A398AIV5-F1
#
_cell.length_a   1.000
_cell.length_b   1.000
_cell.length_c   1.000
_cell.angle_alpha   90.00
_cell.angle_beta   90.00
_cell.angle_gamma   90.00
#
_symmetry.space_group_name_H-M   'P 1'
#
loop_
_entity.id
_entity.type
_entity.pdbx_description
1 polymer ?
#
loop_
_entity_poly.entity_id
_entity_poly.type
_entity_poly.pdbx_seq_one_letter_code
_entity_poly.pdbx_strand_id
1 'polypeptide(L)'
;IFDHQLIFFFFVYVVDIKLLEEDEPDKFCTRFEDIEGNCKVDGPKFCAKYMSTNPKPKINYFNCTCDNIYMLRKIKRYCLCQSLCKDHPPPSPIQPR
;
A
#
# COMPACT_ATOMS: atom_id res chain seq x y z
N ILE A 1 4.71 -47.39 28.48
CA ILE A 1 5.28 -47.37 27.13
C ILE A 1 4.63 -46.17 26.46
N PHE A 2 5.29 -45.01 26.51
CA PHE A 2 4.80 -43.84 25.78
C PHE A 2 5.02 -44.15 24.29
N ASP A 3 3.91 -44.24 23.58
CA ASP A 3 3.86 -44.72 22.21
C ASP A 3 4.66 -43.77 21.32
N HIS A 4 5.86 -44.21 20.89
CA HIS A 4 6.79 -43.42 20.08
C HIS A 4 6.13 -42.92 18.78
N GLN A 5 5.11 -43.64 18.33
CA GLN A 5 4.27 -43.30 17.18
C GLN A 5 3.44 -42.03 17.46
N LEU A 6 2.86 -41.91 18.66
CA LEU A 6 2.02 -40.76 19.04
C LEU A 6 2.85 -39.46 19.07
N ILE A 7 4.07 -39.53 19.61
CA ILE A 7 5.01 -38.39 19.67
C ILE A 7 5.40 -37.94 18.27
N PHE A 8 5.62 -38.88 17.35
CA PHE A 8 5.94 -38.57 15.95
C PHE A 8 4.78 -37.83 15.26
N PHE A 9 3.53 -38.27 15.46
CA PHE A 9 2.36 -37.58 14.92
C PHE A 9 2.19 -36.17 15.48
N PHE A 10 2.44 -35.96 16.77
CA PHE A 10 2.42 -34.61 17.36
C PHE A 10 3.52 -33.72 16.78
N PHE A 11 4.73 -34.24 16.55
CA PHE A 11 5.82 -33.48 15.94
C PHE A 11 5.52 -33.08 14.50
N VAL A 12 5.02 -34.01 13.68
CA VAL A 12 4.63 -33.71 12.29
C VAL A 12 3.52 -32.67 12.27
N TYR A 13 2.48 -32.84 13.09
CA TYR A 13 1.35 -31.91 13.18
C TYR A 13 1.77 -30.50 13.62
N VAL A 14 2.67 -30.37 14.60
CA VAL A 14 3.15 -29.06 15.07
C VAL A 14 4.07 -28.39 14.04
N VAL A 15 4.85 -29.16 13.28
CA VAL A 15 5.71 -28.63 12.20
C VAL A 15 4.88 -28.16 11.01
N ASP A 16 3.84 -28.91 10.62
CA ASP A 16 2.90 -28.49 9.56
C ASP A 16 2.12 -27.22 9.96
N ILE A 17 1.70 -27.09 11.23
CA ILE A 17 1.01 -25.88 11.73
C ILE A 17 1.93 -24.66 11.72
N LYS A 18 3.21 -24.82 12.09
CA LYS A 18 4.17 -23.69 12.06
C LYS A 18 4.53 -23.23 10.65
N LEU A 19 4.40 -24.09 9.64
CA LEU A 19 4.64 -23.72 8.24
C LEU A 19 3.47 -22.92 7.63
N LEU A 20 2.33 -22.88 8.31
CA LEU A 20 1.13 -22.10 7.98
C LEU A 20 1.06 -20.81 8.79
N GLU A 21 2.21 -20.22 9.17
CA GLU A 21 2.22 -18.79 9.51
C GLU A 21 1.78 -18.04 8.25
N GLU A 22 0.53 -17.60 8.29
CA GLU A 22 -0.17 -16.83 7.28
C GLU A 22 0.72 -15.67 6.83
N ASP A 23 1.23 -15.79 5.60
CA ASP A 23 1.69 -14.64 4.82
C ASP A 23 0.42 -13.79 4.61
N GLU A 24 0.15 -12.87 5.54
CA GLU A 24 -0.98 -11.95 5.45
C GLU A 24 -0.95 -11.36 4.03
N PRO A 25 -2.04 -11.45 3.24
CA PRO A 25 -2.02 -11.00 1.87
C PRO A 25 -1.60 -9.53 1.87
N ASP A 26 -0.56 -9.24 1.06
CA ASP A 26 0.04 -7.91 0.91
C ASP A 26 -1.05 -6.83 0.92
N LYS A 27 -1.22 -6.16 2.07
CA LYS A 27 -2.31 -5.21 2.25
C LYS A 27 -2.02 -3.97 1.41
N PHE A 28 -2.98 -3.62 0.54
CA PHE A 28 -2.87 -2.41 -0.27
C PHE A 28 -3.38 -1.19 0.50
N CYS A 29 -2.56 -0.15 0.54
CA CYS A 29 -2.88 1.15 1.08
C CYS A 29 -3.07 2.13 -0.07
N THR A 30 -3.98 3.09 0.12
CA THR A 30 -4.27 4.12 -0.87
C THR A 30 -3.75 5.45 -0.37
N ARG A 31 -3.06 6.20 -1.25
CA ARG A 31 -2.64 7.57 -1.01
C ARG A 31 -3.29 8.48 -2.05
N PHE A 32 -3.73 9.65 -1.60
CA PHE A 32 -4.22 10.70 -2.47
C PHE A 32 -3.43 11.99 -2.28
N GLU A 33 -3.30 12.77 -3.34
CA GLU A 33 -2.72 14.12 -3.33
C GLU A 33 -3.47 15.00 -4.33
N ASP A 34 -3.65 16.26 -3.96
CA ASP A 34 -4.18 17.31 -4.83
C ASP A 34 -3.03 18.07 -5.47
N ILE A 35 -2.89 17.97 -6.79
CA ILE A 35 -1.85 18.65 -7.57
C ILE A 35 -2.47 19.76 -8.40
N GLU A 36 -1.76 20.87 -8.60
CA GLU A 36 -2.21 21.94 -9.50
C GLU A 36 -2.18 21.49 -10.98
N GLY A 37 -3.22 21.84 -11.73
CA GLY A 37 -3.37 21.49 -13.15
C GLY A 37 -4.50 20.50 -13.43
N ASN A 38 -4.52 19.93 -14.63
CA ASN A 38 -5.55 18.99 -15.09
C ASN A 38 -4.99 17.61 -15.42
N CYS A 39 -5.78 16.55 -15.29
CA CYS A 39 -5.47 15.23 -15.85
C CYS A 39 -5.51 15.30 -17.38
N LYS A 40 -4.36 15.03 -17.99
CA LYS A 40 -4.23 14.79 -19.45
C LYS A 40 -4.21 13.29 -19.70
N VAL A 41 -4.07 12.85 -20.96
CA VAL A 41 -3.98 11.43 -21.34
C VAL A 41 -2.92 10.68 -20.52
N ASP A 42 -1.77 11.31 -20.24
CA ASP A 42 -0.70 10.76 -19.40
C ASP A 42 -0.83 11.08 -17.89
N GLY A 43 -2.00 11.54 -17.45
CA GLY A 43 -2.30 11.93 -16.07
C GLY A 43 -1.94 10.85 -15.03
N PRO A 44 -2.38 9.59 -15.20
CA PRO A 44 -2.05 8.49 -14.28
C PRO A 44 -0.54 8.26 -14.11
N LYS A 45 0.23 8.33 -15.21
CA LYS A 45 1.69 8.18 -15.18
C LYS A 45 2.36 9.34 -14.45
N PHE A 46 1.85 10.56 -14.65
CA PHE A 46 2.35 11.72 -13.91
C PHE A 46 2.07 11.60 -12.42
N CYS A 47 0.87 11.13 -12.03
CA CYS A 47 0.53 10.87 -10.63
C CYS A 47 1.50 9.89 -9.98
N ALA A 48 1.74 8.74 -10.63
CA ALA A 48 2.70 7.75 -10.13
C ALA A 48 4.10 8.35 -9.96
N LYS A 49 4.59 9.08 -10.98
CA LYS A 49 5.90 9.74 -10.93
C LYS A 49 5.99 10.76 -9.81
N TYR A 50 4.98 11.61 -9.66
CA TYR A 50 4.93 12.64 -8.63
C TYR A 50 4.97 12.03 -7.22
N MET A 51 4.12 11.03 -6.97
CA MET A 51 4.07 10.33 -5.68
C MET A 51 5.42 9.68 -5.33
N SER A 52 6.09 9.09 -6.33
CA SER A 52 7.42 8.49 -6.20
C SER A 52 8.58 9.50 -6.13
N THR A 53 8.33 10.79 -6.38
CA THR A 53 9.36 11.85 -6.32
C THR A 53 9.62 12.29 -4.87
N ASN A 54 8.77 11.91 -3.92
CA ASN A 54 8.96 12.28 -2.52
C ASN A 54 10.25 11.68 -1.92
N PRO A 55 11.07 12.48 -1.24
CA PRO A 55 12.34 12.04 -0.67
C PRO A 55 12.10 11.23 0.60
N LYS A 56 11.88 9.93 0.42
CA LYS A 56 11.78 8.87 1.44
C LYS A 56 10.44 8.77 2.19
N PRO A 57 9.99 7.53 2.45
CA PRO A 57 10.49 6.26 1.87
C PRO A 57 10.18 6.18 0.36
N LYS A 58 11.02 5.45 -0.40
CA LYS A 58 10.79 5.18 -1.84
C LYS A 58 9.64 4.18 -1.97
N ILE A 59 8.43 4.67 -1.82
CA ILE A 59 7.20 3.87 -1.92
C ILE A 59 6.95 3.61 -3.40
N ASN A 60 6.71 2.35 -3.75
CA ASN A 60 6.33 2.00 -5.11
C ASN A 60 4.82 2.16 -5.28
N TYR A 61 4.42 3.25 -5.92
CA TYR A 61 3.02 3.51 -6.23
C TYR A 61 2.60 2.87 -7.56
N PHE A 62 1.49 2.13 -7.53
CA PHE A 62 0.87 1.47 -8.68
C PHE A 62 -0.65 1.72 -8.68
N ASN A 63 -1.35 1.26 -9.73
CA ASN A 63 -2.80 1.48 -9.92
C ASN A 63 -3.22 2.95 -9.71
N CYS A 64 -2.41 3.88 -10.20
CA CYS A 64 -2.72 5.30 -10.09
C CYS A 64 -3.88 5.68 -11.01
N THR A 65 -4.82 6.43 -10.49
CA THR A 65 -5.88 7.11 -11.23
C THR A 65 -5.67 8.62 -11.16
N CYS A 66 -6.23 9.32 -12.14
CA CYS A 66 -6.12 10.76 -12.26
C CYS A 66 -7.49 11.32 -12.59
N ASP A 67 -8.07 12.08 -11.66
CA ASP A 67 -9.35 12.76 -11.84
C ASP A 67 -9.19 14.28 -11.81
N ASN A 68 -10.07 14.98 -12.55
CA ASN A 68 -10.15 16.44 -12.48
C ASN A 68 -11.22 16.83 -11.46
N ILE A 69 -10.81 17.53 -10.40
CA ILE A 69 -11.75 18.16 -9.47
C ILE A 69 -11.96 19.60 -9.91
N TYR A 70 -13.22 19.91 -10.23
CA TYR A 70 -13.65 21.26 -10.60
C TYR A 70 -14.04 22.02 -9.34
N MET A 71 -13.20 22.96 -8.92
CA MET A 71 -13.54 23.95 -7.91
C MET A 71 -14.06 25.22 -8.61
N LEU A 72 -14.84 26.05 -7.90
CA LEU A 72 -15.52 27.24 -8.42
C LEU A 72 -14.67 28.18 -9.30
N ARG A 73 -13.34 28.18 -9.17
CA ARG A 73 -12.42 29.04 -9.95
C ARG A 73 -11.16 28.34 -10.46
N LYS A 74 -10.96 27.06 -10.18
CA LYS A 74 -9.73 26.33 -10.52
C LYS A 74 -10.02 24.87 -10.79
N ILE A 75 -9.27 24.28 -11.71
CA ILE A 75 -9.22 22.83 -11.90
C ILE A 75 -8.01 22.32 -11.13
N LYS A 76 -8.23 21.31 -10.30
CA LYS A 76 -7.15 20.57 -9.63
C LYS A 76 -7.11 19.15 -10.18
N ARG A 77 -5.89 18.61 -10.20
CA ARG A 77 -5.60 17.23 -10.54
C ARG A 77 -5.60 16.42 -9.25
N TYR A 78 -6.57 15.52 -9.13
CA TYR A 78 -6.63 14.55 -8.05
C TYR A 78 -5.89 13.28 -8.48
N CYS A 79 -4.86 12.92 -7.72
CA CYS A 79 -4.08 11.71 -7.95
C CYS A 79 -4.37 10.72 -6.83
N LEU A 80 -4.85 9.53 -7.18
CA LEU A 80 -5.11 8.45 -6.24
C LEU A 80 -4.30 7.22 -6.65
N CYS A 81 -3.37 6.79 -5.80
CA CYS A 81 -2.47 5.67 -6.08
C CYS A 81 -2.51 4.63 -4.96
N GLN A 82 -2.22 3.38 -5.32
CA GLN A 82 -2.07 2.28 -4.37
C GLN A 82 -0.59 1.98 -4.13
N SER A 83 -0.28 1.45 -2.95
CA SER A 83 1.04 0.94 -2.58
C SER A 83 0.89 -0.15 -1.53
N LEU A 84 1.95 -0.91 -1.28
CA LEU A 84 1.95 -1.88 -0.18
C LEU A 84 1.99 -1.13 1.14
N CYS A 85 1.08 -1.44 2.05
CA CYS A 85 1.00 -0.79 3.36
C CYS A 85 2.31 -0.89 4.14
N LYS A 86 3.07 -1.98 3.98
CA LYS A 86 4.38 -2.17 4.62
C LYS A 86 5.43 -1.13 4.22
N ASP A 87 5.28 -0.52 3.03
CA ASP A 87 6.18 0.51 2.54
C ASP A 87 5.76 1.92 2.97
N HIS A 88 4.54 2.08 3.51
CA HIS A 88 4.06 3.40 3.93
C HIS A 88 4.84 3.89 5.16
N PRO A 89 5.25 5.17 5.18
CA PRO A 89 5.79 5.77 6.37
C PRO A 89 4.71 5.77 7.45
N PRO A 90 5.09 5.69 8.74
CA PRO A 90 4.15 5.87 9.82
C PRO A 90 3.38 7.19 9.61
N PRO A 91 2.06 7.23 9.90
CA PRO A 91 1.26 8.42 9.71
C PRO A 91 1.96 9.60 10.40
N SER A 92 2.15 10.70 9.66
CA SER A 92 2.74 11.90 10.23
C SER A 92 1.92 12.34 11.44
N PRO A 93 2.55 12.71 12.58
CA PRO A 93 1.82 13.22 13.73
C PRO A 93 0.96 14.39 13.27
N ILE A 94 -0.34 14.29 13.55
CA ILE A 94 -1.37 15.25 13.20
C ILE A 94 -0.85 16.64 13.57
N GLN A 95 -0.52 17.45 12.56
CA GLN A 95 -0.25 18.86 12.82
C GLN A 95 -1.60 19.52 13.15
N PRO A 96 -1.78 20.07 14.36
CA PRO A 96 -3.00 20.77 14.69
C PRO A 96 -3.15 21.96 13.73
N ARG A 97 -4.34 22.05 13.15
CA ARG A 97 -4.76 23.09 12.21
C ARG A 97 -5.01 24.41 12.93
#